data_AF-A0A2N7DD31-F1
#
_entry.id   AF-A0A2N7DD31-F1
#
_cell.length_a   1.000
_cell.length_b   1.000
_cell.length_c   1.000
_cell.angle_alpha   90.00
_cell.angle_beta   90.00
_cell.angle_gamma   90.00
#
_symmetry.space_group_name_H-M   'P 1'
#
loop_
_entity.id
_entity.type
_entity.pdbx_description
1 polymer ?
#
loop_
_entity_poly.entity_id
_entity_poly.type
_entity_poly.pdbx_seq_one_letter_code
_entity_poly.pdbx_strand_id
1 'polypeptide(L)' 'MVNIDLSVPELKEFILNDSTPFKVVDPTSLPQKTQLAMCEFMRGKTAPHLLYIYSHDYASFRNLVISGKIIIK' A
#
# COMPACT_ATOMS: atom_id res chain seq x y z
N MET A 1 -3.01 19.92 11.27
CA MET A 1 -3.29 18.47 11.37
C MET A 1 -3.13 17.88 9.98
N VAL A 2 -2.23 16.92 9.80
CA VAL A 2 -2.14 16.16 8.53
C VAL A 2 -3.43 15.35 8.42
N ASN A 3 -4.18 15.51 7.33
CA ASN A 3 -5.32 14.65 7.06
C ASN A 3 -4.77 13.29 6.61
N ILE A 4 -4.66 12.35 7.55
CA ILE A 4 -4.03 11.03 7.33
C ILE A 4 -4.75 10.26 6.22
N ASP A 5 -6.05 10.47 6.03
CA ASP A 5 -6.78 9.82 4.94
C ASP A 5 -6.32 10.27 3.55
N LEU A 6 -5.79 11.49 3.42
CA LEU A 6 -5.21 11.99 2.16
C LEU A 6 -3.81 11.41 1.90
N SER A 7 -3.06 11.01 2.93
CA SER A 7 -1.72 10.44 2.73
C SER A 7 -1.76 8.96 2.36
N VAL A 8 -2.81 8.26 2.77
CA VAL A 8 -3.04 6.84 2.46
C VAL A 8 -4.47 6.63 1.97
N PRO A 9 -4.89 7.09 0.78
CA PRO A 9 -6.25 6.89 0.28
C PRO A 9 -6.59 5.41 0.07
N GLU A 10 -7.88 5.07 -0.07
CA GLU A 10 -8.23 3.77 -0.63
C GLU A 10 -7.79 3.70 -2.11
N LEU A 11 -7.27 2.55 -2.52
CA LEU A 11 -6.84 2.31 -3.90
C LEU A 11 -7.76 1.29 -4.55
N LYS A 12 -8.04 1.48 -5.84
CA LYS A 12 -8.89 0.57 -6.59
C LYS A 12 -8.21 -0.79 -6.76
N GLU A 13 -8.91 -1.84 -6.35
CA GLU A 13 -8.45 -3.22 -6.53
C GLU A 13 -8.69 -3.71 -7.97
N PHE A 14 -7.79 -4.55 -8.47
CA PHE A 14 -7.95 -5.25 -9.74
C PHE A 14 -7.24 -6.61 -9.75
N ILE A 15 -7.58 -7.46 -10.71
CA ILE A 15 -6.88 -8.73 -10.96
C ILE A 15 -5.76 -8.44 -11.96
N LEU A 16 -4.51 -8.73 -11.58
CA LEU A 16 -3.35 -8.39 -12.40
C LEU A 16 -3.25 -9.24 -13.67
N ASN A 17 -3.41 -10.56 -13.51
CA ASN A 17 -3.43 -11.56 -14.57
C ASN A 17 -3.98 -12.88 -14.00
N ASP A 18 -4.24 -13.85 -14.87
CA ASP A 18 -4.79 -15.17 -14.50
C ASP A 18 -3.90 -15.97 -13.55
N SER A 19 -2.60 -15.66 -13.48
CA SER A 19 -1.62 -16.32 -12.61
C SER A 19 -1.44 -15.63 -11.25
N THR A 20 -2.11 -14.49 -11.02
CA THR A 20 -2.01 -13.76 -9.75
C THR A 20 -3.18 -14.14 -8.85
N PRO A 21 -2.94 -14.88 -7.76
CA PRO A 21 -4.02 -15.52 -6.98
C PRO A 21 -4.89 -14.53 -6.20
N PHE A 22 -4.41 -13.31 -5.97
CA PHE A 22 -5.10 -12.29 -5.18
C PHE A 22 -5.15 -10.97 -5.91
N LYS A 23 -6.15 -10.16 -5.61
CA LYS A 23 -6.27 -8.80 -6.14
C LYS A 23 -5.10 -7.93 -5.68
N VAL A 24 -4.73 -6.99 -6.53
CA VAL A 24 -3.66 -6.03 -6.31
C VAL A 24 -4.17 -4.60 -6.36
N VAL A 25 -3.33 -3.66 -5.93
CA VAL A 25 -3.53 -2.22 -6.09
C VAL A 25 -2.30 -1.58 -6.74
N ASP A 26 -2.52 -0.41 -7.33
CA ASP A 26 -1.45 0.45 -7.88
C ASP A 26 -1.12 1.59 -6.89
N PRO A 27 0.03 1.52 -6.19
CA PRO A 27 0.44 2.52 -5.21
C PRO A 27 1.18 3.72 -5.82
N THR A 28 1.36 3.79 -7.14
CA THR A 28 2.18 4.83 -7.80
C THR A 28 1.62 6.24 -7.63
N SER A 29 0.30 6.36 -7.43
CA SER A 29 -0.38 7.64 -7.19
C SER A 29 -0.24 8.15 -5.75
N LEU A 30 0.33 7.35 -4.83
CA LEU A 30 0.51 7.76 -3.45
C LEU A 30 1.56 8.87 -3.33
N PRO A 31 1.48 9.74 -2.31
CA PRO A 31 2.56 10.69 -2.03
C PRO A 31 3.90 9.98 -1.83
N GLN A 32 5.00 10.59 -2.29
CA GLN A 32 6.35 9.98 -2.25
C GLN A 32 6.73 9.47 -0.84
N LYS A 33 6.41 10.25 0.20
CA LYS A 33 6.67 9.86 1.60
C LYS A 33 5.89 8.60 2.01
N THR A 34 4.65 8.48 1.54
CA THR A 34 3.83 7.28 1.75
C THR A 34 4.42 6.09 1.02
N GLN A 35 4.86 6.27 -0.24
CA GLN A 35 5.51 5.20 -1.00
C GLN A 35 6.75 4.68 -0.28
N LEU A 36 7.59 5.57 0.25
CA LEU A 36 8.79 5.19 1.02
C LEU A 36 8.43 4.40 2.29
N ALA A 37 7.46 4.88 3.07
CA ALA A 37 6.99 4.17 4.25
C ALA A 37 6.40 2.78 3.93
N MET A 38 5.70 2.68 2.79
CA MET A 38 5.13 1.43 2.29
C MET A 38 6.23 0.46 1.82
N CYS A 39 7.26 0.94 1.14
CA CYS A 39 8.42 0.13 0.75
C CYS A 39 9.13 -0.48 1.98
N GLU A 40 9.29 0.30 3.05
CA GLU A 40 9.84 -0.21 4.31
C GLU A 40 8.91 -1.24 4.96
N PHE A 41 7.59 -1.00 4.97
CA PHE A 41 6.60 -1.97 5.46
C PHE A 41 6.60 -3.29 4.67
N MET A 42 6.86 -3.22 3.36
CA MET A 42 6.93 -4.39 2.48
C MET A 42 8.29 -5.12 2.55
N ARG A 43 9.29 -4.61 3.29
CA ARG A 43 10.58 -5.27 3.41
C ARG A 43 10.41 -6.66 4.05
N GLY A 44 10.82 -7.70 3.33
CA GLY A 44 10.68 -9.10 3.74
C GLY A 44 9.33 -9.73 3.38
N LYS A 45 8.43 -9.00 2.71
CA LYS A 45 7.18 -9.52 2.16
C LYS A 45 7.29 -9.83 0.67
N THR A 46 6.44 -10.74 0.20
CA THR A 46 6.33 -11.07 -1.24
C THR A 46 5.34 -10.13 -1.91
N ALA A 47 5.72 -9.53 -3.05
CA ALA A 47 4.82 -8.82 -3.94
C ALA A 47 4.63 -9.62 -5.25
N PRO A 48 3.45 -9.55 -5.88
CA PRO A 48 3.19 -10.26 -7.14
C PRO A 48 3.91 -9.62 -8.34
N HIS A 49 4.32 -8.36 -8.21
CA HIS A 49 4.94 -7.58 -9.27
C HIS A 49 5.83 -6.48 -8.67
N LEU A 50 6.73 -5.92 -9.47
CA LEU A 50 7.60 -4.80 -9.06
C LEU A 50 6.83 -3.52 -8.74
N LEU A 51 5.69 -3.32 -9.40
CA LEU A 51 4.87 -2.10 -9.29
C LEU A 51 3.65 -2.27 -8.38
N TYR A 52 3.04 -3.45 -8.41
CA TYR A 52 1.75 -3.70 -7.76
C TYR A 52 1.94 -4.49 -6.49
N ILE A 53 1.15 -4.14 -5.47
CA ILE A 53 1.15 -4.83 -4.19
C ILE A 53 -0.18 -5.54 -3.99
N TYR A 54 -0.19 -6.60 -3.19
CA TYR A 54 -1.43 -7.24 -2.83
C TYR A 54 -2.36 -6.27 -2.08
N SER A 55 -3.65 -6.31 -2.43
CA SER A 55 -4.69 -5.48 -1.83
C SER A 55 -4.73 -5.61 -0.30
N HIS A 56 -4.59 -6.82 0.24
CA HIS A 56 -4.59 -7.07 1.69
C HIS A 56 -3.35 -6.52 2.41
N ASP A 57 -2.20 -6.49 1.74
CA ASP A 57 -1.00 -5.85 2.29
C ASP A 57 -1.18 -4.34 2.35
N TYR A 58 -1.75 -3.75 1.29
CA TYR A 58 -2.05 -2.32 1.29
C TYR A 58 -3.07 -1.94 2.38
N ALA A 59 -4.16 -2.71 2.52
CA ALA A 59 -5.15 -2.50 3.57
C ALA A 59 -4.52 -2.58 4.97
N SER A 60 -3.61 -3.54 5.18
CA SER A 60 -2.87 -3.67 6.43
C SER A 60 -1.97 -2.46 6.70
N PHE A 61 -1.22 -2.00 5.69
CA PHE A 61 -0.41 -0.79 5.77
C PHE A 61 -1.26 0.44 6.12
N ARG A 62 -2.39 0.62 5.42
CA ARG A 62 -3.33 1.72 5.64
C ARG A 62 -3.82 1.75 7.09
N ASN A 63 -4.24 0.60 7.62
CA ASN A 63 -4.71 0.47 9.00
C ASN A 63 -3.60 0.81 10.02
N LEU A 64 -2.35 0.42 9.76
CA LEU A 64 -1.23 0.76 10.63
C LEU A 64 -0.90 2.26 10.61
N VAL A 65 -1.05 2.93 9.46
CA VAL A 65 -0.88 4.38 9.35
C VAL A 65 -2.01 5.12 10.08
N ILE A 66 -3.27 4.73 9.85
CA ILE A 66 -4.46 5.34 10.48
C ILE A 66 -4.42 5.15 12.00
N SER A 67 -3.98 3.99 12.49
CA SER A 67 -3.83 3.72 13.92
C SER A 67 -2.57 4.35 14.54
N GLY A 68 -1.75 5.08 13.77
CA GLY A 68 -0.54 5.74 14.26
C GLY A 68 0.64 4.81 14.55
N LYS A 69 0.55 3.52 14.20
CA LYS A 69 1.65 2.54 14.36
C LYS A 69 2.74 2.71 13.31
N ILE A 70 2.38 3.22 12.13
CA ILE A 70 3.33 3.68 11.11
C ILE A 70 3.18 5.19 10.99
N ILE A 71 4.30 5.90 11.17
CA ILE A 71 4.37 7.35 11.00
C ILE A 71 5.02 7.64 9.66
N ILE A 72 4.29 8.32 8.77
CA ILE A 72 4.81 8.84 7.51
C ILE A 72 5.59 10.11 7.81
N LYS A 73 6.90 10.10 7.54
CA LYS A 73 7.84 11.20 7.85
C LYS A 73 8.01 12.16 6.68
#